data_AF-A0A9P8E5B1-F1
#
_entry.id   AF-A0A9P8E5B1-F1
#
_cell.length_a   1.000
_cell.length_b   1.000
_cell.length_c   1.000
_cell.angle_alpha   90.00
_cell.angle_beta   90.00
_cell.angle_gamma   90.00
#
_symmetry.space_group_name_H-M   'P 1'
#
loop_
_entity.id
_entity.type
_entity.pdbx_description
1 polymer ?
#
loop_
_entity_poly.entity_id
_entity_poly.type
_entity_poly.pdbx_seq_one_letter_code
_entity_poly.pdbx_strand_id
1 'polypeptide(L)'
;MSLTNCRFYEEKYPDVDSLVMVNVRQVAEMGAYVKLLEYDNIDGMILLSELSRRRIRSIQKLIRVGRNEVVVVLRVDKEKGYIDLSKRRVSPEDVLKCE
;
A
#
# COMPACT_ATOMS: atom_id res chain seq x y z
N MET A 1 9.14 -19.58 19.24
CA MET A 1 7.76 -19.40 18.72
C MET A 1 7.36 -17.98 19.03
N SER A 2 7.49 -17.06 18.07
CA SER A 2 7.08 -15.66 18.25
C SER A 2 6.17 -15.33 17.10
N LEU A 3 4.87 -15.60 17.28
CA LEU A 3 3.84 -15.10 16.37
C LEU A 3 3.52 -13.68 16.81
N THR A 4 4.35 -12.73 16.41
CA THR A 4 4.11 -11.29 16.60
C THR A 4 3.13 -10.75 15.55
N ASN A 5 2.15 -11.56 15.14
CA ASN A 5 1.11 -11.15 14.20
C ASN A 5 -0.08 -10.59 15.00
N CYS A 6 0.11 -9.37 15.49
CA CYS A 6 -0.96 -8.54 16.03
C CYS A 6 -1.43 -7.60 14.92
N ARG A 7 -2.67 -7.78 14.46
CA ARG A 7 -3.37 -6.81 13.61
C ARG A 7 -3.85 -5.64 14.47
N PHE A 8 -3.76 -4.43 13.93
CA PHE A 8 -4.19 -3.22 14.64
C PHE A 8 -5.71 -3.06 14.68
N TYR A 9 -6.42 -3.64 13.70
CA TYR A 9 -7.88 -3.59 13.57
C TYR A 9 -8.51 -4.98 13.71
N GLU A 10 -9.75 -5.04 14.22
CA GLU A 10 -10.54 -6.29 14.34
C GLU A 10 -10.91 -6.89 12.97
N GLU A 11 -10.93 -6.05 11.93
CA GLU A 11 -11.25 -6.47 10.57
C GLU A 11 -10.02 -7.06 9.88
N LYS A 12 -10.25 -8.13 9.10
CA LYS A 12 -9.16 -8.82 8.40
C LYS A 12 -8.65 -8.01 7.20
N TYR A 13 -9.51 -7.24 6.57
CA TYR A 13 -9.17 -6.44 5.39
C TYR A 13 -9.67 -5.01 5.58
N PRO A 14 -8.97 -4.00 5.05
CA PRO A 14 -9.43 -2.62 5.06
C PRO A 14 -10.66 -2.44 4.17
N ASP A 15 -11.42 -1.37 4.41
CA ASP A 15 -12.47 -0.92 3.50
C ASP A 15 -11.89 -0.25 2.25
N VAL A 16 -12.69 -0.26 1.19
CA VAL A 16 -12.39 0.48 -0.04
C VAL A 16 -12.44 1.98 0.25
N ASP A 17 -11.53 2.73 -0.37
CA ASP A 17 -11.30 4.18 -0.17
C ASP A 17 -10.69 4.55 1.20
N SER A 18 -10.32 3.56 2.02
CA SER A 18 -9.61 3.80 3.28
C SER A 18 -8.12 4.07 3.06
N LEU A 19 -7.55 4.93 3.90
CA LEU A 19 -6.13 5.26 3.92
C LEU A 19 -5.39 4.29 4.84
N VAL A 20 -4.32 3.69 4.33
CA VAL A 20 -3.52 2.70 5.06
C VAL A 20 -2.03 2.95 4.87
N MET A 21 -1.25 2.63 5.89
CA MET A 21 0.21 2.69 5.81
C MET A 21 0.76 1.35 5.34
N VAL A 22 1.56 1.41 4.28
CA VAL A 22 2.17 0.22 3.67
C VAL A 22 3.67 0.30 3.63
N ASN A 23 4.34 -0.83 3.84
CA ASN A 23 5.78 -0.95 3.64
C ASN A 23 6.09 -1.53 2.27
N VAL A 24 6.99 -0.89 1.53
CA VAL A 24 7.36 -1.32 0.18
C VAL A 24 8.29 -2.52 0.25
N ARG A 25 7.83 -3.67 -0.21
CA ARG A 25 8.62 -4.91 -0.19
C ARG A 25 9.46 -5.08 -1.44
N GLN A 26 8.86 -4.81 -2.61
CA GLN A 26 9.52 -5.00 -3.89
C GLN A 26 8.97 -4.03 -4.92
N VAL A 27 9.82 -3.63 -5.86
CA VAL A 27 9.45 -2.79 -6.99
C VAL A 27 9.65 -3.60 -8.26
N ALA A 28 8.63 -3.64 -9.11
CA ALA A 28 8.61 -4.34 -10.40
C ALA A 28 8.20 -3.38 -11.53
N GLU A 29 8.24 -3.85 -12.78
CA GLU A 29 7.87 -3.03 -13.94
C GLU A 29 6.37 -2.72 -13.98
N MET A 30 5.52 -3.64 -13.51
CA MET A 30 4.06 -3.42 -13.42
C MET A 30 3.65 -2.48 -12.29
N GLY A 31 4.47 -2.33 -11.24
CA GLY A 31 4.09 -1.61 -10.02
C GLY A 31 4.99 -1.91 -8.83
N ALA A 32 4.50 -1.60 -7.63
CA ALA A 32 5.19 -1.88 -6.37
C ALA A 32 4.38 -2.85 -5.51
N TYR A 33 5.03 -3.91 -5.06
CA TYR A 33 4.50 -4.84 -4.07
C TYR A 33 4.79 -4.30 -2.67
N VAL A 34 3.74 -4.22 -1.87
CA VAL A 34 3.77 -3.61 -0.55
C VAL A 34 3.07 -4.49 0.46
N LYS A 35 3.27 -4.21 1.74
CA LYS A 35 2.62 -4.90 2.86
C LYS A 35 1.89 -3.93 3.74
N LEU A 36 0.63 -4.23 4.07
CA LEU A 36 -0.16 -3.42 5.00
C LEU A 36 0.27 -3.76 6.43
N LEU A 37 0.99 -2.84 7.08
CA LEU A 37 1.52 -3.07 8.42
C LEU A 37 0.40 -3.20 9.47
N GLU A 38 -0.69 -2.45 9.27
CA GLU A 38 -1.84 -2.41 10.17
C GLU A 38 -2.73 -3.66 10.09
N TYR A 39 -2.67 -4.37 8.96
CA TYR A 39 -3.50 -5.52 8.64
C TYR A 39 -2.65 -6.78 8.47
N ASP A 40 -1.90 -7.15 9.50
CA ASP A 40 -1.17 -8.42 9.56
C ASP A 40 -0.16 -8.66 8.42
N ASN A 41 0.40 -7.58 7.86
CA ASN A 41 1.32 -7.65 6.72
C ASN A 41 0.73 -8.28 5.45
N ILE A 42 -0.59 -8.13 5.24
CA ILE A 42 -1.27 -8.55 4.00
C ILE A 42 -0.56 -7.95 2.79
N ASP A 43 -0.41 -8.76 1.74
CA ASP A 43 0.21 -8.35 0.50
C ASP A 43 -0.73 -7.44 -0.31
N GLY A 44 -0.20 -6.29 -0.70
CA GLY A 44 -0.87 -5.33 -1.56
C GLY A 44 -0.01 -4.99 -2.77
N MET A 45 -0.64 -4.43 -3.80
CA MET A 45 0.04 -3.99 -5.01
C MET A 45 -0.41 -2.57 -5.39
N ILE A 46 0.57 -1.72 -5.67
CA ILE A 46 0.35 -0.39 -6.24
C ILE A 46 0.70 -0.45 -7.72
N LEU A 47 -0.29 -0.25 -8.59
CA LEU A 47 -0.09 -0.19 -10.03
C LEU A 47 0.79 1.00 -10.43
N LEU A 48 1.59 0.84 -11.50
CA LEU A 48 2.42 1.93 -12.01
C LEU A 48 1.62 3.20 -12.36
N SER A 49 0.43 3.03 -12.93
CA SER A 49 -0.50 4.13 -13.25
C SER A 49 -1.03 4.87 -12.03
N GLU A 50 -1.02 4.19 -10.87
CA GLU A 50 -1.49 4.69 -9.58
C GLU A 50 -0.35 5.20 -8.70
N LEU A 51 0.91 5.07 -9.12
CA LEU A 51 2.09 5.65 -8.47
C LEU A 51 2.29 7.13 -8.82
N SER A 52 2.03 7.52 -10.07
CA SER A 52 2.18 8.90 -10.52
C SER A 52 1.25 9.24 -11.68
N ARG A 53 0.83 10.51 -11.76
CA ARG A 53 0.06 11.04 -12.89
C ARG A 53 0.91 11.28 -14.14
N ARG A 54 2.23 11.36 -13.99
CA ARG A 54 3.18 11.71 -15.07
C ARG A 54 3.99 10.50 -15.51
N ARG A 55 4.50 10.52 -16.74
CA ARG A 55 5.39 9.46 -17.25
C ARG A 55 6.67 9.39 -16.42
N ILE A 56 6.90 8.24 -15.80
CA ILE A 56 8.02 8.03 -14.87
C ILE A 56 9.19 7.42 -15.65
N ARG A 57 10.38 8.04 -15.56
CA ARG A 57 11.62 7.44 -16.11
C ARG A 57 12.23 6.37 -15.20
N SER A 58 12.04 6.48 -13.89
CA SER A 58 12.59 5.54 -12.91
C SER A 58 11.69 5.43 -11.68
N ILE A 59 11.07 4.28 -11.49
CA ILE A 59 10.17 4.01 -10.35
C ILE A 59 10.91 4.08 -9.01
N GLN A 60 12.18 3.63 -8.98
CA GLN A 60 13.03 3.65 -7.79
C GLN A 60 13.24 5.05 -7.17
N LYS A 61 13.03 6.13 -7.95
CA LYS A 61 13.09 7.50 -7.42
C LYS A 61 11.81 7.91 -6.69
N LEU A 62 10.67 7.35 -7.07
CA LEU A 62 9.37 7.66 -6.47
C LEU A 62 9.10 6.83 -5.24
N ILE A 63 9.46 5.55 -5.31
CA ILE A 63 9.19 4.58 -4.25
C ILE A 63 10.46 3.79 -3.97
N ARG A 64 10.77 3.64 -2.68
CA ARG A 64 11.97 2.91 -2.22
C ARG A 64 11.54 1.71 -1.42
N VAL A 65 12.16 0.57 -1.73
CA VAL A 65 12.03 -0.65 -0.94
C VAL A 65 12.42 -0.38 0.51
N GLY A 66 11.64 -0.91 1.45
CA GLY A 66 11.82 -0.78 2.88
C GLY A 66 11.25 0.52 3.48
N ARG A 67 10.74 1.45 2.67
CA ARG A 67 10.06 2.65 3.20
C ARG A 67 8.57 2.43 3.37
N ASN A 68 8.01 3.17 4.33
CA ASN A 68 6.57 3.25 4.53
C ASN A 68 6.00 4.37 3.66
N GLU A 69 4.85 4.11 3.05
CA GLU A 69 4.12 5.04 2.21
C GLU A 69 2.64 4.99 2.58
N VAL A 70 1.97 6.14 2.52
CA VAL A 70 0.53 6.23 2.72
C VAL A 70 -0.14 6.03 1.37
N VAL A 71 -1.11 5.12 1.32
CA VAL A 71 -1.86 4.76 0.11
C VAL A 71 -3.34 4.60 0.44
N VAL A 72 -4.19 4.72 -0.57
CA VAL A 72 -5.62 4.43 -0.46
C VAL A 72 -5.94 3.07 -1.05
N VAL A 73 -6.88 2.37 -0.45
CA VAL A 73 -7.40 1.08 -0.93
C VAL A 73 -8.36 1.31 -2.09
N LEU A 74 -8.06 0.75 -3.26
CA LEU A 74 -8.95 0.80 -4.42
C LEU A 74 -9.92 -0.37 -4.45
N ARG A 75 -9.41 -1.56 -4.14
CA ARG A 75 -10.15 -2.81 -4.23
C ARG A 75 -9.52 -3.85 -3.32
N VAL A 76 -10.37 -4.69 -2.74
CA VAL A 76 -9.97 -5.78 -1.87
C VAL A 76 -10.49 -7.09 -2.44
N ASP A 77 -9.59 -7.99 -2.78
CA ASP A 77 -9.91 -9.33 -3.26
C ASP A 77 -9.76 -10.33 -2.11
N LYS A 78 -10.85 -10.52 -1.35
CA LYS A 78 -10.88 -11.36 -0.12
C LYS A 78 -10.57 -12.84 -0.38
N GLU A 79 -10.84 -13.31 -1.60
CA GLU A 79 -10.61 -14.70 -2.01
C GLU A 79 -9.12 -15.02 -2.21
N LYS A 80 -8.39 -14.10 -2.87
CA LYS A 80 -6.96 -14.26 -3.13
C LYS A 80 -6.08 -13.63 -2.05
N GLY A 81 -6.65 -12.78 -1.21
CA GLY A 81 -5.91 -12.02 -0.19
C GLY A 81 -5.06 -10.89 -0.76
N TYR A 82 -5.42 -10.37 -1.94
CA TYR A 82 -4.71 -9.26 -2.59
C TYR A 82 -5.51 -7.97 -2.50
N ILE A 83 -4.78 -6.87 -2.34
CA ILE A 83 -5.36 -5.52 -2.23
C ILE A 83 -4.72 -4.63 -3.29
N ASP A 84 -5.56 -4.01 -4.13
CA ASP A 84 -5.13 -2.97 -5.07
C ASP A 84 -5.10 -1.64 -4.36
N LEU A 85 -3.97 -0.96 -4.46
CA LEU A 85 -3.67 0.27 -3.73
C LEU A 85 -3.32 1.40 -4.70
N SER A 86 -3.56 2.63 -4.28
CA SER A 86 -3.21 3.83 -5.05
C SER A 86 -2.51 4.86 -4.20
N LYS A 87 -1.38 5.36 -4.69
CA LYS A 87 -0.70 6.52 -4.11
C LYS A 87 -1.23 7.82 -4.71
N ARG A 88 -1.68 7.79 -5.97
CA ARG A 88 -2.13 8.94 -6.76
C ARG A 88 -3.39 9.60 -6.21
N ARG A 89 -4.25 8.82 -5.56
CA ARG A 89 -5.52 9.29 -4.99
C ARG A 89 -5.39 9.86 -3.58
N VAL A 90 -4.25 9.64 -2.91
CA VAL A 90 -3.99 10.21 -1.59
C VAL A 90 -3.78 11.71 -1.74
N SER A 91 -4.56 12.50 -1.02
CA SER A 91 -4.40 13.96 -0.98
C SER A 91 -3.23 14.33 -0.07
N PRO A 92 -2.52 15.45 -0.34
CA PRO A 92 -1.41 15.89 0.52
C PRO A 92 -1.85 16.16 1.97
N GLU A 93 -3.10 16.58 2.17
CA GLU A 93 -3.73 16.73 3.48
C GLU A 93 -3.91 15.42 4.24
N ASP A 94 -4.08 14.31 3.54
CA ASP A 94 -4.26 12.99 4.14
C ASP A 94 -2.92 12.35 4.50
N VAL A 95 -1.86 12.63 3.73
CA VAL A 95 -0.48 12.23 4.07
C VAL A 95 -0.10 12.78 5.44
N LEU A 96 -0.44 14.05 5.72
CA LEU A 96 -0.14 14.72 6.97
C LEU A 96 -0.91 14.15 8.18
N LYS A 97 -2.10 13.56 7.96
CA LYS A 97 -2.88 12.92 9.04
C LYS A 97 -2.33 11.56 9.44
N CYS A 98 -1.55 10.94 8.55
CA CYS A 98 -0.95 9.62 8.75
C CYS A 98 0.54 9.68 9.13
N GLU A 99 1.14 10.88 9.23
CA GLU A 99 2.51 11.12 9.69
C GLU A 99 2.61 11.21 11.22
#